data_AF-A0A257KVG4-F1
#
_entry.id   AF-A0A257KVG4-F1
#
_cell.length_a   1.000
_cell.length_b   1.000
_cell.length_c   1.000
_cell.angle_alpha   90.00
_cell.angle_beta   90.00
_cell.angle_gamma   90.00
#
_symmetry.space_group_name_H-M   'P 1'
#
loop_
_entity.id
_entity.type
_entity.pdbx_description
1 polymer ?
#
loop_
_entity_poly.entity_id
_entity_poly.type
_entity_poly.pdbx_seq_one_letter_code
_entity_poly.pdbx_strand_id
1 'polypeptide(L)'
;MQLALALASAMLAGAPALAQDAAQLKKNMIGQWELSTTERSKTCVVTLKPDTTPQGLKLELEPDCAKALPFTKDIAVWNIKGLDIVRLQTPTGEPVIDFTEVESGIFEGIRSGEGVYILQNLAAARSLAKSMDQMIGDWSIVRGNGRAICSLTLTNNEAGPDNFQLFLKPRCDPLVANFKPMQWRLERGELLMFSASGETWHFEADDNAQWRRMPDMADPLILLRQ
;
A
#
# COMPACT_ATOMS: atom_id res chain seq x y z
N MET A 1 70.79 5.56 -26.72
CA MET A 1 69.47 6.21 -26.94
C MET A 1 68.39 5.20 -26.59
N GLN A 2 67.98 5.14 -25.32
CA GLN A 2 66.94 4.24 -24.82
C GLN A 2 65.59 4.94 -24.95
N LEU A 3 64.68 4.42 -25.79
CA LEU A 3 63.29 4.86 -25.83
C LEU A 3 62.53 4.15 -24.70
N ALA A 4 62.08 4.91 -23.70
CA ALA A 4 61.10 4.47 -22.72
C ALA A 4 59.69 4.70 -23.30
N LEU A 5 58.93 3.62 -23.52
CA LEU A 5 57.51 3.70 -23.83
C LEU A 5 56.73 3.69 -22.50
N ALA A 6 56.18 4.83 -22.12
CA ALA A 6 55.27 4.94 -20.98
C ALA A 6 53.86 4.50 -21.40
N LEU A 7 53.41 3.35 -20.89
CA LEU A 7 52.02 2.90 -20.96
C LEU A 7 51.22 3.62 -19.88
N ALA A 8 50.44 4.64 -20.27
CA ALA A 8 49.45 5.26 -19.39
C ALA A 8 48.20 4.36 -19.31
N SER A 9 48.04 3.67 -18.18
CA SER A 9 46.83 2.91 -17.87
C SER A 9 45.67 3.86 -17.57
N ALA A 10 44.64 3.85 -18.41
CA ALA A 10 43.39 4.55 -18.14
C ALA A 10 42.60 3.79 -17.06
N MET A 11 42.39 4.39 -15.89
CA MET A 11 41.44 3.90 -14.89
C MET A 11 40.02 4.22 -15.37
N LEU A 12 39.23 3.19 -15.65
CA LEU A 12 37.77 3.29 -15.84
C LEU A 12 37.12 3.45 -14.46
N ALA A 13 36.60 4.65 -14.17
CA ALA A 13 35.80 4.94 -12.99
C ALA A 13 34.39 4.32 -13.11
N GLY A 14 34.07 3.34 -12.27
CA GLY A 14 32.75 2.69 -12.19
C GLY A 14 31.68 3.51 -11.46
N ALA A 15 31.49 4.78 -11.82
CA ALA A 15 30.56 5.69 -11.14
C ALA A 15 29.22 6.07 -11.86
N PRO A 16 28.92 5.72 -13.13
CA PRO A 16 27.73 6.28 -13.78
C PRO A 16 26.41 5.66 -13.31
N ALA A 17 26.37 4.35 -13.02
CA ALA A 17 25.11 3.66 -12.67
C ALA A 17 24.54 4.10 -11.32
N LEU A 18 25.39 4.24 -10.29
CA LEU A 18 24.97 4.56 -8.92
C LEU A 18 24.33 5.96 -8.79
N ALA A 19 24.89 6.95 -9.49
CA ALA A 19 24.33 8.30 -9.48
C ALA A 19 23.02 8.40 -10.26
N GLN A 20 22.81 7.52 -11.25
CA GLN A 20 21.58 7.46 -12.04
C GLN A 20 20.40 6.96 -11.20
N ASP A 21 20.62 5.94 -10.37
CA ASP A 21 19.55 5.36 -9.53
C ASP A 21 19.04 6.36 -8.49
N ALA A 22 19.94 7.02 -7.76
CA ALA A 22 19.57 8.03 -6.76
C ALA A 22 18.87 9.25 -7.38
N ALA A 23 19.34 9.71 -8.55
CA ALA A 23 18.73 10.83 -9.27
C ALA A 23 17.33 10.47 -9.80
N GLN A 24 17.16 9.25 -10.29
CA GLN A 24 15.88 8.74 -10.75
C GLN A 24 14.89 8.57 -9.59
N LEU A 25 15.32 7.97 -8.48
CA LEU A 25 14.50 7.85 -7.27
C LEU A 25 14.08 9.22 -6.77
N LYS A 26 15.02 10.17 -6.63
CA LYS A 26 14.71 11.55 -6.26
C LYS A 26 13.62 12.15 -7.17
N LYS A 27 13.71 11.95 -8.48
CA LYS A 27 12.70 12.43 -9.43
C LYS A 27 11.35 11.77 -9.20
N ASN A 28 11.33 10.46 -8.97
CA ASN A 28 10.10 9.68 -8.72
C ASN A 28 9.42 10.09 -7.41
N MET A 29 10.19 10.52 -6.40
CA MET A 29 9.66 10.93 -5.11
C MET A 29 9.00 12.30 -5.11
N ILE A 30 9.22 13.15 -6.12
CA ILE A 30 8.58 14.48 -6.17
C ILE A 30 7.06 14.31 -6.35
N GLY A 31 6.27 14.87 -5.42
CA GLY A 31 4.81 14.79 -5.47
C GLY A 31 4.18 14.61 -4.09
N GLN A 32 2.91 14.20 -4.10
CA GLN A 32 2.13 13.96 -2.88
C GLN A 32 2.16 12.47 -2.50
N TRP A 33 2.41 12.23 -1.22
CA TRP A 33 2.53 10.90 -0.61
C TRP A 33 1.66 10.82 0.63
N GLU A 34 1.13 9.63 0.90
CA GLU A 34 0.53 9.29 2.18
C GLU A 34 1.59 8.62 3.05
N LEU A 35 1.86 9.22 4.21
CA LEU A 35 2.57 8.61 5.33
C LEU A 35 1.55 8.04 6.30
N SER A 36 1.66 6.76 6.64
CA SER A 36 0.66 6.07 7.45
C SER A 36 1.28 5.03 8.38
N THR A 37 0.53 4.64 9.42
CA THR A 37 0.81 3.38 10.12
C THR A 37 0.49 2.18 9.22
N THR A 38 0.99 0.99 9.56
CA THR A 38 0.76 -0.24 8.78
C THR A 38 -0.72 -0.51 8.49
N GLU A 39 -1.56 -0.37 9.50
CA GLU A 39 -3.01 -0.56 9.43
C GLU A 39 -3.76 0.67 8.88
N ARG A 40 -3.02 1.74 8.53
CA ARG A 40 -3.54 3.01 8.02
C ARG A 40 -4.59 3.69 8.91
N SER A 41 -4.64 3.33 10.20
CA SER A 41 -5.50 3.97 11.22
C SER A 41 -5.14 5.45 11.44
N LYS A 42 -3.89 5.81 11.15
CA LYS A 42 -3.37 7.18 11.20
C LYS A 42 -2.67 7.49 9.88
N THR A 43 -3.08 8.58 9.24
CA THR A 43 -2.50 9.03 7.97
C THR A 43 -2.12 10.50 8.02
N CYS A 44 -1.12 10.86 7.22
CA CYS A 44 -0.60 12.21 7.03
C CYS A 44 -0.24 12.36 5.56
N VAL A 45 -0.60 13.46 4.93
CA VAL A 45 -0.15 13.76 3.57
C VAL A 45 1.13 14.58 3.61
N VAL A 46 2.14 14.11 2.90
CA VAL A 46 3.45 14.75 2.74
C VAL A 46 3.63 15.11 1.27
N THR A 47 3.99 16.36 0.99
CA THR A 47 4.37 16.81 -0.35
C THR A 47 5.88 16.97 -0.43
N LEU A 48 6.56 16.11 -1.18
CA LEU A 48 8.00 16.17 -1.42
C LEU A 48 8.28 17.07 -2.63
N LYS A 49 9.05 18.14 -2.42
CA LYS A 49 9.30 19.17 -3.44
C LYS A 49 10.75 19.15 -3.95
N PRO A 50 11.00 19.58 -5.19
CA PRO A 50 12.36 19.63 -5.74
C PRO A 50 13.20 20.81 -5.22
N ASP A 51 12.58 21.77 -4.52
CA ASP A 51 13.25 22.97 -4.02
C ASP A 51 14.37 22.61 -3.04
N THR A 52 15.56 23.16 -3.27
CA THR A 52 16.72 22.88 -2.42
C THR A 52 16.68 23.68 -1.11
N THR A 53 17.21 23.08 -0.06
CA THR A 53 17.51 23.70 1.23
C THR A 53 18.97 23.40 1.58
N PRO A 54 19.58 24.09 2.56
CA PRO A 54 20.94 23.77 2.99
C PRO A 54 21.14 22.32 3.43
N GLN A 55 20.07 21.64 3.89
CA GLN A 55 20.14 20.27 4.41
C GLN A 55 19.59 19.22 3.43
N GLY A 56 19.02 19.61 2.29
CA GLY A 56 18.37 18.67 1.38
C GLY A 56 17.33 19.34 0.49
N LEU A 57 16.13 18.79 0.45
CA LEU A 57 15.01 19.26 -0.35
C LEU A 57 13.82 19.61 0.55
N LYS A 58 13.00 20.57 0.11
CA LYS A 58 11.83 21.01 0.87
C LYS A 58 10.73 19.96 0.83
N LEU A 59 10.02 19.78 1.94
CA LEU A 59 8.73 19.09 1.99
C LEU A 59 7.68 19.98 2.65
N GLU A 60 6.41 19.62 2.46
CA GLU A 60 5.28 20.21 3.17
C GLU A 60 4.42 19.11 3.79
N LEU A 61 3.98 19.32 5.02
CA LEU A 61 3.07 18.45 5.74
C LEU A 61 1.69 19.11 5.79
N GLU A 62 0.63 18.33 5.62
CA GLU A 62 -0.72 18.84 5.90
C GLU A 62 -0.87 19.23 7.39
N PRO A 63 -1.73 20.21 7.73
CA PRO A 63 -1.83 20.77 9.08
C PRO A 63 -2.07 19.73 10.19
N ASP A 64 -2.83 18.68 9.91
CA ASP A 64 -3.20 17.65 10.89
C ASP A 64 -2.14 16.54 11.07
N CYS A 65 -1.04 16.57 10.32
CA CYS A 65 -0.02 15.53 10.37
C CYS A 65 0.54 15.31 11.79
N ALA A 66 0.90 16.37 12.50
CA ALA A 66 1.45 16.25 13.86
C ALA A 66 0.42 15.76 14.89
N LYS A 67 -0.88 15.90 14.60
CA LYS A 67 -1.95 15.34 15.44
C LYS A 67 -2.13 13.84 15.19
N ALA A 68 -2.07 13.41 13.93
CA ALA A 68 -2.18 12.00 13.56
C ALA A 68 -0.91 11.22 13.93
N LEU A 69 0.26 11.76 13.58
CA LEU A 69 1.58 11.15 13.70
C LEU A 69 2.54 12.13 14.41
N PRO A 70 2.63 12.12 15.75
CA PRO A 70 3.33 13.16 16.51
C PRO A 70 4.80 13.41 16.14
N PHE A 71 5.54 12.40 15.66
CA PHE A 71 6.93 12.56 15.25
C PHE A 71 7.10 13.44 14.00
N THR A 72 6.04 13.64 13.20
CA THR A 72 6.14 14.46 11.98
C THR A 72 6.36 15.94 12.29
N LYS A 73 6.11 16.39 13.51
CA LYS A 73 6.38 17.77 13.94
C LYS A 73 7.85 18.18 13.75
N ASP A 74 8.76 17.20 13.79
CA ASP A 74 10.19 17.41 13.70
C ASP A 74 10.69 17.35 12.24
N ILE A 75 9.84 16.99 11.28
CA ILE A 75 10.20 16.79 9.87
C ILE A 75 10.08 18.12 9.10
N ALA A 76 11.14 18.51 8.39
CA ALA A 76 11.13 19.72 7.56
C ALA A 76 11.86 19.58 6.21
N VAL A 77 12.68 18.55 6.07
CA VAL A 77 13.55 18.34 4.91
C VAL A 77 13.50 16.87 4.49
N TRP A 78 13.64 16.61 3.19
CA TRP A 78 13.86 15.26 2.66
C TRP A 78 15.10 15.19 1.78
N ASN A 79 15.67 13.99 1.63
CA ASN A 79 16.69 13.69 0.64
C ASN A 79 16.70 12.21 0.26
N ILE A 80 17.56 11.86 -0.70
CA ILE A 80 17.94 10.47 -0.96
C ILE A 80 19.30 10.24 -0.29
N LYS A 81 19.36 9.26 0.61
CA LYS A 81 20.61 8.79 1.21
C LYS A 81 21.07 7.54 0.47
N GLY A 82 22.33 7.54 0.02
CA GLY A 82 22.84 6.43 -0.77
C GLY A 82 22.12 6.36 -2.12
N LEU A 83 21.52 5.22 -2.43
CA LEU A 83 20.91 4.95 -3.74
C LEU A 83 19.39 4.86 -3.67
N ASP A 84 18.87 4.37 -2.55
CA ASP A 84 17.55 3.77 -2.43
C ASP A 84 16.79 4.21 -1.17
N ILE A 85 17.43 4.97 -0.28
CA ILE A 85 16.81 5.40 0.97
C ILE A 85 16.20 6.79 0.80
N VAL A 86 14.89 6.89 0.92
CA VAL A 86 14.19 8.17 1.08
C VAL A 86 14.23 8.56 2.55
N ARG A 87 14.90 9.66 2.88
CA ARG A 87 15.07 10.11 4.26
C ARG A 87 14.27 11.38 4.51
N LEU A 88 13.47 11.36 5.57
CA LEU A 88 12.87 12.55 6.16
C LEU A 88 13.67 12.95 7.40
N GLN A 89 13.96 14.25 7.54
CA GLN A 89 14.90 14.75 8.53
C GLN A 89 14.48 16.10 9.11
N THR A 90 15.12 16.46 10.22
CA THR A 90 14.90 17.73 10.91
C THR A 90 15.45 18.93 10.11
N PRO A 91 15.09 20.17 10.48
CA PRO A 91 15.69 21.37 9.87
C PRO A 91 17.21 21.44 10.00
N THR A 92 17.80 20.74 10.98
CA THR A 92 19.25 20.68 11.22
C THR A 92 19.93 19.51 10.48
N GLY A 93 19.16 18.67 9.79
CA GLY A 93 19.66 17.53 9.02
C GLY A 93 19.73 16.21 9.79
N GLU A 94 19.17 16.13 11.00
CA GLU A 94 19.13 14.89 11.77
C GLU A 94 18.05 13.96 11.22
N PRO A 95 18.34 12.65 11.03
CA PRO A 95 17.35 11.74 10.47
C PRO A 95 16.18 11.53 11.42
N VAL A 96 14.96 11.71 10.90
CA VAL A 96 13.72 11.36 11.60
C VAL A 96 13.27 9.96 11.20
N ILE A 97 13.22 9.67 9.91
CA ILE A 97 12.86 8.32 9.42
C ILE A 97 13.50 8.08 8.04
N ASP A 98 14.00 6.87 7.86
CA ASP A 98 14.51 6.35 6.60
C ASP A 98 13.50 5.36 6.05
N PHE A 99 13.17 5.48 4.77
CA PHE A 99 12.28 4.60 4.06
C PHE A 99 13.01 3.87 2.94
N THR A 100 12.75 2.57 2.80
CA THR A 100 13.24 1.74 1.70
C THR A 100 12.06 1.13 0.95
N GLU A 101 12.16 1.04 -0.38
CA GLU A 101 11.13 0.41 -1.19
C GLU A 101 11.07 -1.10 -0.90
N VAL A 102 9.89 -1.60 -0.51
CA VAL A 102 9.66 -3.02 -0.22
C VAL A 102 8.80 -3.69 -1.30
N GLU A 103 7.95 -2.90 -1.94
CA GLU A 103 7.15 -3.24 -3.11
C GLU A 103 7.09 -1.99 -4.01
N SER A 104 6.86 -2.17 -5.32
CA SER A 104 6.79 -1.07 -6.29
C SER A 104 5.86 0.07 -5.81
N GLY A 105 6.45 1.23 -5.50
CA GLY A 105 5.74 2.41 -5.02
C GLY A 105 5.32 2.39 -3.55
N ILE A 106 5.73 1.38 -2.78
CA ILE A 106 5.50 1.22 -1.35
C ILE A 106 6.85 1.21 -0.62
N PHE A 107 7.05 2.22 0.21
CA PHE A 107 8.25 2.34 1.01
C PHE A 107 7.94 2.14 2.49
N GLU A 108 8.80 1.39 3.17
CA GLU A 108 8.66 1.07 4.59
C GLU A 108 9.78 1.72 5.39
N GLY A 109 9.43 2.32 6.53
CA GLY A 109 10.36 2.91 7.48
C GLY A 109 10.04 2.48 8.90
N ILE A 110 11.08 2.17 9.68
CA ILE A 110 10.92 1.67 11.05
C ILE A 110 11.40 2.74 12.04
N ARG A 111 10.58 3.04 13.04
CA ARG A 111 10.98 3.87 14.19
C ARG A 111 11.01 3.02 15.46
N SER A 112 12.17 2.99 16.10
CA SER A 112 12.39 2.24 17.34
C SER A 112 11.40 2.68 18.43
N GLY A 113 10.61 1.74 18.94
CA GLY A 113 9.61 2.00 19.99
C GLY A 113 8.28 2.60 19.50
N GLU A 114 8.16 2.93 18.21
CA GLU A 114 6.93 3.49 17.62
C GLU A 114 6.29 2.56 16.58
N GLY A 115 7.08 1.75 15.87
CA GLY A 115 6.60 0.75 14.93
C GLY A 115 7.01 1.01 13.48
N VAL A 116 6.23 0.47 12.56
CA VAL A 116 6.45 0.52 11.12
C VAL A 116 5.54 1.58 10.49
N TYR A 117 6.10 2.33 9.55
CA TYR A 117 5.41 3.37 8.79
C TYR A 117 5.54 3.11 7.30
N ILE A 118 4.45 3.36 6.59
CA ILE A 118 4.35 3.19 5.14
C ILE A 118 4.29 4.56 4.48
N LEU A 119 5.10 4.75 3.44
CA LEU A 119 5.05 5.89 2.54
C LEU A 119 4.67 5.40 1.14
N GLN A 120 3.52 5.86 0.63
CA GLN A 120 2.98 5.45 -0.67
C GLN A 120 2.40 6.62 -1.45
N ASN A 121 2.32 6.50 -2.78
CA ASN A 121 1.76 7.57 -3.62
C ASN A 121 0.33 7.91 -3.17
N LEU A 122 0.01 9.19 -2.97
CA LEU A 122 -1.28 9.61 -2.41
C LEU A 122 -2.47 9.19 -3.27
N ALA A 123 -2.34 9.28 -4.59
CA ALA A 123 -3.43 8.91 -5.51
C ALA A 123 -3.69 7.40 -5.47
N ALA A 124 -2.64 6.59 -5.44
CA ALA A 124 -2.75 5.15 -5.25
C ALA A 124 -3.41 4.84 -3.90
N ALA A 125 -2.90 5.38 -2.80
CA ALA A 125 -3.42 5.19 -1.44
C ALA A 125 -4.92 5.50 -1.31
N ARG A 126 -5.35 6.61 -1.92
CA ARG A 126 -6.77 7.02 -1.96
C ARG A 126 -7.61 6.13 -2.85
N SER A 127 -7.06 5.67 -3.98
CA SER A 127 -7.75 4.71 -4.87
C SER A 127 -8.01 3.39 -4.14
N LEU A 128 -7.00 2.84 -3.45
CA LEU A 128 -7.18 1.63 -2.64
C LEU A 128 -8.22 1.81 -1.53
N ALA A 129 -8.17 2.92 -0.79
CA ALA A 129 -9.16 3.20 0.26
C ALA A 129 -10.58 3.29 -0.32
N LYS A 130 -10.75 4.02 -1.43
CA LYS A 130 -12.04 4.11 -2.13
C LYS A 130 -12.55 2.75 -2.58
N SER A 131 -11.68 1.90 -3.14
CA SER A 131 -12.05 0.56 -3.57
C SER A 131 -12.52 -0.29 -2.38
N MET A 132 -11.86 -0.19 -1.23
CA MET A 132 -12.28 -0.86 0.01
C MET A 132 -13.63 -0.34 0.52
N ASP A 133 -13.82 0.99 0.57
CA ASP A 133 -15.07 1.64 0.99
C ASP A 133 -16.27 1.21 0.12
N GLN A 134 -16.03 0.97 -1.17
CA GLN A 134 -17.06 0.47 -2.09
C GLN A 134 -17.47 -0.97 -1.79
N MET A 135 -16.59 -1.77 -1.18
CA MET A 135 -16.89 -3.15 -0.79
C MET A 135 -17.72 -3.24 0.50
N ILE A 136 -17.62 -2.25 1.38
CA ILE A 136 -18.35 -2.26 2.65
C ILE A 136 -19.86 -2.14 2.40
N GLY A 137 -20.64 -2.96 3.11
CA GLY A 137 -22.10 -2.96 3.05
C GLY A 137 -22.71 -4.35 2.87
N ASP A 138 -23.98 -4.36 2.47
CA ASP A 138 -24.78 -5.58 2.28
C ASP A 138 -24.63 -6.14 0.86
N TRP A 139 -24.49 -7.46 0.79
CA TRP A 139 -24.31 -8.21 -0.44
C TRP A 139 -25.18 -9.46 -0.45
N SER A 140 -25.51 -9.93 -1.65
CA SER A 140 -26.17 -11.19 -1.91
C SER A 140 -25.24 -12.12 -2.66
N ILE A 141 -25.03 -13.33 -2.14
CA ILE A 141 -24.47 -14.42 -2.93
C ILE A 141 -25.64 -15.04 -3.71
N VAL A 142 -25.50 -15.07 -5.04
CA VAL A 142 -26.46 -15.65 -5.97
C VAL A 142 -25.81 -16.77 -6.80
N ARG A 143 -26.63 -17.68 -7.32
CA ARG A 143 -26.22 -18.63 -8.37
C ARG A 143 -26.19 -17.95 -9.74
N GLY A 144 -25.61 -18.60 -10.74
CA GLY A 144 -25.56 -18.09 -12.12
C GLY A 144 -26.93 -17.77 -12.75
N ASN A 145 -28.01 -18.36 -12.23
CA ASN A 145 -29.39 -18.05 -12.63
C ASN A 145 -30.03 -16.87 -11.86
N GLY A 146 -29.26 -16.15 -11.04
CA GLY A 146 -29.71 -15.00 -10.24
C GLY A 146 -30.42 -15.37 -8.94
N ARG A 147 -30.63 -16.66 -8.62
CA ARG A 147 -31.26 -17.05 -7.36
C ARG A 147 -30.35 -16.72 -6.18
N ALA A 148 -30.80 -15.83 -5.30
CA ALA A 148 -30.12 -15.56 -4.04
C ALA A 148 -30.09 -16.80 -3.14
N ILE A 149 -28.91 -17.11 -2.61
CA ILE A 149 -28.66 -18.26 -1.73
C ILE A 149 -28.16 -17.86 -0.35
N CYS A 150 -27.66 -16.64 -0.19
CA CYS A 150 -27.25 -16.10 1.10
C CYS A 150 -27.14 -14.58 1.00
N SER A 151 -27.39 -13.88 2.09
CA SER A 151 -27.03 -12.46 2.22
C SER A 151 -25.96 -12.31 3.28
N LEU A 152 -25.05 -11.35 3.09
CA LEU A 152 -23.95 -11.10 3.99
C LEU A 152 -23.65 -9.61 4.09
N THR A 153 -22.89 -9.23 5.10
CA THR A 153 -22.42 -7.86 5.31
C THR A 153 -20.89 -7.88 5.37
N LEU A 154 -20.25 -7.13 4.48
CA LEU A 154 -18.82 -6.81 4.54
C LEU A 154 -18.66 -5.55 5.40
N THR A 155 -17.93 -5.65 6.50
CA THR A 155 -17.74 -4.52 7.43
C THR A 155 -16.36 -3.89 7.29
N ASN A 156 -16.15 -2.74 7.92
CA ASN A 156 -14.84 -2.14 8.13
C ASN A 156 -14.25 -2.47 9.52
N ASN A 157 -14.83 -3.42 10.25
CA ASN A 157 -14.30 -3.81 11.56
C ASN A 157 -13.07 -4.69 11.36
N GLU A 158 -11.93 -4.30 11.92
CA GLU A 158 -10.68 -5.05 11.80
C GLU A 158 -10.79 -6.46 12.42
N ALA A 159 -10.12 -7.41 11.78
CA ALA A 159 -10.06 -8.82 12.16
C ALA A 159 -8.65 -9.41 11.99
N GLY A 160 -7.60 -8.58 12.10
CA GLY A 160 -6.19 -8.95 11.89
C GLY A 160 -5.55 -8.10 10.79
N PRO A 161 -4.26 -8.33 10.47
CA PRO A 161 -3.55 -7.57 9.44
C PRO A 161 -4.32 -7.63 8.12
N ASP A 162 -4.70 -6.46 7.59
CA ASP A 162 -5.43 -6.30 6.32
C ASP A 162 -6.71 -7.16 6.18
N ASN A 163 -7.33 -7.58 7.29
CA ASN A 163 -8.55 -8.39 7.27
C ASN A 163 -9.67 -7.68 8.02
N PHE A 164 -10.89 -7.81 7.51
CA PHE A 164 -12.09 -7.20 8.08
C PHE A 164 -13.18 -8.23 8.35
N GLN A 165 -14.07 -7.97 9.32
CA GLN A 165 -15.12 -8.89 9.68
C GLN A 165 -16.19 -9.00 8.59
N LEU A 166 -16.65 -10.22 8.34
CA LEU A 166 -17.77 -10.56 7.46
C LEU A 166 -18.85 -11.27 8.28
N PHE A 167 -20.11 -10.88 8.09
CA PHE A 167 -21.25 -11.53 8.75
C PHE A 167 -22.23 -12.13 7.75
N LEU A 168 -22.61 -13.40 7.92
CA LEU A 168 -23.74 -13.98 7.20
C LEU A 168 -25.06 -13.57 7.85
N LYS A 169 -26.06 -13.20 7.03
CA LYS A 169 -27.45 -13.08 7.49
C LYS A 169 -28.08 -14.46 7.64
N PRO A 170 -29.16 -14.63 8.42
CA PRO A 170 -29.79 -15.93 8.63
C PRO A 170 -30.35 -16.55 7.32
N ARG A 171 -30.51 -17.88 7.31
CA ARG A 171 -31.13 -18.68 6.23
C ARG A 171 -30.29 -18.79 4.95
N CYS A 172 -28.98 -18.87 5.09
CA CYS A 172 -28.10 -19.19 3.97
C CYS A 172 -28.19 -20.66 3.55
N ASP A 173 -28.04 -20.90 2.25
CA ASP A 173 -27.89 -22.22 1.64
C ASP A 173 -26.72 -22.99 2.27
N PRO A 174 -26.82 -24.33 2.41
CA PRO A 174 -25.78 -25.15 3.06
C PRO A 174 -24.38 -24.95 2.49
N LEU A 175 -24.22 -24.68 1.19
CA LEU A 175 -22.90 -24.44 0.61
C LEU A 175 -22.19 -23.26 1.28
N VAL A 176 -22.90 -22.14 1.46
CA VAL A 176 -22.35 -20.93 2.07
C VAL A 176 -22.27 -21.09 3.59
N ALA A 177 -23.27 -21.72 4.20
CA ALA A 177 -23.31 -21.94 5.65
C ALA A 177 -22.18 -22.86 6.14
N ASN A 178 -21.77 -23.83 5.33
CA ASN A 178 -20.64 -24.73 5.64
C ASN A 178 -19.29 -24.06 5.45
N PHE A 179 -19.13 -23.26 4.38
CA PHE A 179 -17.93 -22.45 4.18
C PHE A 179 -17.75 -21.43 5.32
N LYS A 180 -18.86 -20.82 5.77
CA LYS A 180 -18.92 -19.95 6.95
C LYS A 180 -17.80 -18.89 6.96
N PRO A 181 -17.78 -17.97 5.97
CA PRO A 181 -16.80 -16.91 5.96
C PRO A 181 -16.98 -16.01 7.18
N MET A 182 -15.87 -15.59 7.77
CA MET A 182 -15.83 -14.70 8.94
C MET A 182 -14.99 -13.46 8.71
N GLN A 183 -14.09 -13.50 7.72
CA GLN A 183 -13.20 -12.41 7.38
C GLN A 183 -13.21 -12.18 5.87
N TRP A 184 -12.91 -10.95 5.47
CA TRP A 184 -12.69 -10.59 4.08
C TRP A 184 -11.52 -9.62 3.93
N ARG A 185 -10.95 -9.60 2.72
CA ARG A 185 -9.89 -8.67 2.30
C ARG A 185 -10.09 -8.32 0.83
N LEU A 186 -9.69 -7.11 0.45
CA LEU A 186 -9.49 -6.74 -0.94
C LEU A 186 -7.99 -6.72 -1.24
N GLU A 187 -7.52 -7.62 -2.11
CA GLU A 187 -6.10 -7.76 -2.43
C GLU A 187 -5.92 -7.71 -3.95
N ARG A 188 -5.14 -6.74 -4.47
CA ARG A 188 -4.87 -6.57 -5.91
C ARG A 188 -6.13 -6.59 -6.81
N GLY A 189 -7.28 -6.15 -6.30
CA GLY A 189 -8.54 -6.12 -7.04
C GLY A 189 -9.39 -7.39 -6.91
N GLU A 190 -8.94 -8.38 -6.14
CA GLU A 190 -9.71 -9.57 -5.77
C GLU A 190 -10.33 -9.42 -4.38
N LEU A 191 -11.60 -9.81 -4.24
CA LEU A 191 -12.24 -10.00 -2.95
C LEU A 191 -11.94 -11.40 -2.45
N LEU A 192 -11.23 -11.48 -1.34
CA LEU A 192 -10.95 -12.72 -0.63
C LEU A 192 -11.92 -12.84 0.55
N MET A 193 -12.54 -14.00 0.71
CA MET A 193 -13.30 -14.37 1.90
C MET A 193 -12.65 -15.56 2.58
N PHE A 194 -12.51 -15.51 3.89
CA PHE A 194 -11.83 -16.54 4.68
C PHE A 194 -12.78 -17.19 5.68
N SER A 195 -12.75 -18.51 5.74
CA SER A 195 -13.39 -19.29 6.80
C SER A 195 -12.50 -19.39 8.03
N ALA A 196 -13.10 -19.73 9.18
CA ALA A 196 -12.34 -20.05 10.38
C ALA A 196 -11.45 -21.30 10.24
N SER A 197 -11.70 -22.15 9.24
CA SER A 197 -10.88 -23.34 8.95
C SER A 197 -9.68 -23.04 8.03
N GLY A 198 -9.54 -21.81 7.56
CA GLY A 198 -8.47 -21.40 6.63
C GLY A 198 -8.78 -21.65 5.15
N GLU A 199 -10.02 -22.01 4.80
CA GLU A 199 -10.46 -22.05 3.41
C GLU A 199 -10.66 -20.62 2.89
N THR A 200 -10.25 -20.36 1.65
CA THR A 200 -10.39 -19.05 0.99
C THR A 200 -11.23 -19.17 -0.27
N TRP A 201 -12.23 -18.29 -0.41
CA TRP A 201 -12.92 -18.08 -1.68
C TRP A 201 -12.43 -16.77 -2.30
N HIS A 202 -11.99 -16.86 -3.54
CA HIS A 202 -11.55 -15.72 -4.35
C HIS A 202 -12.70 -15.25 -5.21
N PHE A 203 -12.87 -13.94 -5.32
CA PHE A 203 -13.84 -13.32 -6.20
C PHE A 203 -13.17 -12.22 -7.02
N GLU A 204 -13.43 -12.23 -8.33
CA GLU A 204 -12.99 -11.20 -9.26
C GLU A 204 -14.19 -10.40 -9.75
N ALA A 205 -14.01 -9.09 -9.93
CA ALA A 205 -15.03 -8.27 -10.56
C ALA A 205 -15.14 -8.60 -12.06
N ASP A 206 -16.36 -8.79 -12.55
CA ASP A 206 -16.66 -8.92 -13.97
C ASP A 206 -16.97 -7.55 -14.61
N ASP A 207 -17.19 -7.55 -15.92
CA ASP A 207 -17.50 -6.34 -16.70
C ASP A 207 -18.81 -5.64 -16.28
N ASN A 208 -19.65 -6.32 -15.48
CA ASN A 208 -20.94 -5.81 -14.99
C ASN A 208 -20.86 -5.34 -13.53
N ALA A 209 -19.65 -5.19 -12.97
CA ALA A 209 -19.42 -4.88 -11.57
C ALA A 209 -20.04 -5.90 -10.60
N GLN A 210 -20.19 -7.15 -11.04
CA GLN A 210 -20.55 -8.29 -10.19
C GLN A 210 -19.26 -9.03 -9.81
N TRP A 211 -19.25 -9.64 -8.64
CA TRP A 211 -18.05 -10.33 -8.14
C TRP A 211 -18.22 -11.83 -8.31
N ARG A 212 -17.49 -12.45 -9.23
CA ARG A 212 -17.64 -13.88 -9.55
C ARG A 212 -16.58 -14.70 -8.84
N ARG A 213 -17.00 -15.81 -8.24
CA ARG A 213 -16.08 -16.72 -7.55
C ARG A 213 -15.15 -17.42 -8.54
N MET A 214 -13.86 -17.43 -8.20
CA MET A 214 -12.81 -18.09 -8.96
C MET A 214 -12.31 -19.38 -8.28
N PRO A 215 -11.88 -20.39 -9.06
CA PRO A 215 -12.07 -20.52 -10.50
C PRO A 215 -13.55 -20.70 -10.88
N ASP A 216 -13.87 -20.47 -12.14
CA ASP A 216 -15.22 -20.64 -12.66
C ASP A 216 -15.72 -22.08 -12.47
N MET A 217 -16.95 -22.21 -11.95
CA MET A 217 -17.64 -23.47 -11.75
C MET A 217 -18.90 -23.57 -12.63
N ALA A 218 -19.38 -24.80 -12.87
CA ALA A 218 -20.57 -25.04 -13.68
C ALA A 218 -21.84 -24.35 -13.13
N ASP A 219 -21.94 -24.21 -11.81
CA ASP A 219 -22.94 -23.37 -11.15
C ASP A 219 -22.22 -22.25 -10.36
N PRO A 220 -21.96 -21.10 -11.00
CA PRO A 220 -21.08 -20.07 -10.44
C PRO A 220 -21.74 -19.39 -9.24
N LEU A 221 -20.91 -18.96 -8.29
CA LEU A 221 -21.31 -18.06 -7.22
C LEU A 221 -20.95 -16.64 -7.63
N ILE A 222 -21.92 -15.74 -7.49
CA ILE A 222 -21.77 -14.33 -7.84
C ILE A 222 -22.20 -13.51 -6.62
N LEU A 223 -21.42 -12.50 -6.27
CA LEU A 223 -21.76 -11.48 -5.30
C LEU A 223 -22.38 -10.27 -6.01
N LEU A 224 -23.59 -9.92 -5.60
CA LEU A 224 -24.33 -8.75 -6.05
C LEU A 224 -24.54 -7.80 -4.88
N ARG A 225 -24.36 -6.50 -5.12
CA ARG A 225 -24.61 -5.47 -4.12
C ARG A 225 -26.12 -5.34 -3.84
N GLN A 226 -26.49 -5.15 -2.58
CA GLN A 226 -27.89 -4.91 -2.15
C GLN A 226 -28.23 -3.43 -2.01
#